data_AF-A0A0X1RY69-F1
#
_entry.id   AF-A0A0X1RY69-F1
#
_cell.length_a   1.000
_cell.length_b   1.000
_cell.length_c   1.000
_cell.angle_alpha   90.00
_cell.angle_beta   90.00
_cell.angle_gamma   90.00
#
_symmetry.space_group_name_H-M   'P 1'
#
loop_
_entity.id
_entity.type
_entity.pdbx_description
1 polymer ?
#
loop_
_entity_poly.entity_id
_entity_poly.type
_entity_poly.pdbx_seq_one_letter_code
_entity_poly.pdbx_strand_id
1 'polypeptide(L)'
;MYRELSVEHSLFMIDPILVEEFQQYSQDYHDLQPAFNLTHSEVDTWAAAFNHWLLLISQEECLIIDHIKTFSHTVNIFCIQEIEKTEMYLMILDRFTRKERFVVACFLTDYVHAWKRKIMEKHAYDEMLMRNLCTKTYYLVENIELSQMTPELQIILENQAKLVKLLVKEIQEDCAIECCIEKSIIQAKAFLRYRSPNKNDGFTT
;
A
#
# COMPACT_ATOMS: atom_id res chain seq x y z
N MET A 1 -5.92 14.91 -4.73
CA MET A 1 -5.89 13.46 -4.51
C MET A 1 -4.50 13.06 -4.04
N TYR A 2 -3.48 12.76 -4.87
CA TYR A 2 -2.11 12.60 -4.34
C TYR A 2 -1.53 13.88 -3.69
N ARG A 3 -1.96 15.06 -4.14
CA ARG A 3 -1.59 16.38 -3.57
C ARG A 3 -2.17 16.64 -2.17
N GLU A 4 -3.14 15.83 -1.74
CA GLU A 4 -3.73 15.94 -0.39
C GLU A 4 -2.96 15.12 0.64
N LEU A 5 -2.01 14.30 0.18
CA LEU A 5 -1.14 13.54 1.07
C LEU A 5 -0.24 14.47 1.88
N SER A 6 0.00 14.04 3.12
CA SER A 6 0.85 14.68 4.12
C SER A 6 1.54 13.60 4.93
N VAL A 7 2.45 14.00 5.83
CA VAL A 7 3.11 13.07 6.76
C VAL A 7 2.11 12.26 7.59
N GLU A 8 0.94 12.82 7.87
CA GLU A 8 -0.12 12.15 8.63
C GLU A 8 -0.73 10.95 7.92
N HIS A 9 -0.55 10.82 6.62
CA HIS A 9 -1.02 9.64 5.87
C HIS A 9 -0.01 8.47 5.92
N SER A 10 1.20 8.71 6.42
CA SER A 10 2.25 7.70 6.52
C SER A 10 2.06 6.79 7.74
N LEU A 11 2.30 5.50 7.57
CA LEU A 11 2.44 4.50 8.64
C LEU A 11 3.86 4.45 9.19
N PHE A 12 4.79 5.19 8.58
CA PHE A 12 6.18 5.33 9.00
C PHE A 12 6.42 6.74 9.56
N MET A 13 7.39 6.85 10.46
CA MET A 13 7.96 8.13 10.86
C MET A 13 8.81 8.67 9.72
N ILE A 14 8.37 9.77 9.09
CA ILE A 14 9.00 10.33 7.88
C ILE A 14 9.23 11.83 7.98
N ASP A 15 10.20 12.31 7.21
CA ASP A 15 10.36 13.74 6.93
C ASP A 15 9.38 14.17 5.81
N PRO A 16 8.80 15.39 5.87
CA PRO A 16 7.95 15.93 4.80
C PRO A 16 8.54 15.85 3.40
N ILE A 17 9.88 15.87 3.24
CA ILE A 17 10.54 15.76 1.94
C ILE A 17 10.16 14.48 1.18
N LEU A 18 9.88 13.38 1.88
CA LEU A 18 9.45 12.13 1.25
C LEU A 18 8.04 12.23 0.68
N VAL A 19 7.18 13.07 1.26
CA VAL A 19 5.85 13.37 0.70
C VAL A 19 6.02 14.16 -0.59
N GLU A 20 6.87 15.19 -0.59
CA GLU A 20 7.15 16.02 -1.76
C GLU A 20 7.73 15.19 -2.90
N GLU A 21 8.68 14.30 -2.59
CA GLU A 21 9.26 13.39 -3.57
C GLU A 21 8.20 12.46 -4.19
N PHE A 22 7.35 11.83 -3.38
CA PHE A 22 6.27 10.98 -3.87
C PHE A 22 5.28 11.76 -4.76
N GLN A 23 4.94 12.98 -4.36
CA GLN A 23 4.07 13.85 -5.14
C GLN A 23 4.72 14.27 -6.47
N GLN A 24 6.04 14.44 -6.49
CA GLN A 24 6.78 14.70 -7.73
C GLN A 24 6.77 13.48 -8.65
N TYR A 25 6.99 12.26 -8.13
CA TYR A 25 6.87 11.04 -8.94
C TYR A 25 5.46 10.85 -9.49
N SER A 26 4.43 11.17 -8.70
CA SER A 26 3.03 11.15 -9.17
C SER A 26 2.78 12.12 -10.32
N GLN A 27 3.46 13.28 -10.35
CA GLN A 27 3.40 14.21 -11.48
C GLN A 27 4.15 13.67 -12.70
N ASP A 28 5.36 13.13 -12.48
CA ASP A 28 6.17 12.57 -13.55
C ASP A 28 5.44 11.42 -14.24
N TYR A 29 4.72 10.58 -13.47
CA TYR A 29 3.90 9.46 -13.93
C TYR A 29 2.39 9.77 -13.87
N HIS A 30 1.97 10.94 -14.32
CA HIS A 30 0.55 11.40 -14.26
C HIS A 30 -0.48 10.46 -14.93
N ASP A 31 -0.04 9.61 -15.86
CA ASP A 31 -0.83 8.57 -16.54
C ASP A 31 -0.99 7.28 -15.72
N LEU A 32 -0.18 7.12 -14.66
CA LEU A 32 -0.29 6.02 -13.71
C LEU A 32 -1.11 6.47 -12.51
N GLN A 33 -2.24 5.79 -12.31
CA GLN A 33 -3.10 6.00 -11.14
C GLN A 33 -3.36 4.63 -10.51
N PRO A 34 -3.15 4.47 -9.18
CA PRO A 34 -3.56 3.26 -8.51
C PRO A 34 -5.08 3.08 -8.66
N ALA A 35 -5.50 1.86 -8.92
CA ALA A 35 -6.89 1.50 -9.18
C ALA A 35 -7.76 1.78 -7.95
N PHE A 36 -8.57 2.82 -8.05
CA PHE A 36 -9.61 3.10 -7.08
C PHE A 36 -10.57 1.92 -7.00
N ASN A 37 -10.89 1.48 -5.79
CA ASN A 37 -11.91 0.46 -5.56
C ASN A 37 -12.96 0.95 -4.57
N LEU A 38 -14.12 0.29 -4.58
CA LEU A 38 -15.25 0.57 -3.68
C LEU A 38 -14.94 0.27 -2.20
N THR A 39 -13.69 0.11 -1.80
CA THR A 39 -13.33 -0.22 -0.41
C THR A 39 -12.46 0.83 0.25
N HIS A 40 -12.05 1.87 -0.47
CA HIS A 40 -11.26 2.99 0.04
C HIS A 40 -11.69 4.28 -0.63
N SER A 41 -11.42 5.43 -0.01
CA SER A 41 -11.46 6.71 -0.71
C SER A 41 -10.29 6.81 -1.71
N GLU A 42 -10.35 7.75 -2.65
CA GLU A 42 -9.26 7.95 -3.60
C GLU A 42 -7.99 8.43 -2.89
N VAL A 43 -8.14 9.28 -1.86
CA VAL A 43 -7.04 9.70 -1.00
C VAL A 43 -6.45 8.52 -0.24
N ASP A 44 -7.27 7.62 0.31
CA ASP A 44 -6.76 6.42 1.00
C ASP A 44 -6.08 5.43 0.04
N THR A 45 -6.51 5.38 -1.21
CA THR A 45 -5.83 4.58 -2.25
C THR A 45 -4.45 5.15 -2.55
N TRP A 46 -4.33 6.47 -2.67
CA TRP A 46 -3.04 7.15 -2.79
C TRP A 46 -2.17 7.02 -1.53
N ALA A 47 -2.77 7.05 -0.34
CA ALA A 47 -2.07 6.83 0.92
C ALA A 47 -1.54 5.40 1.02
N ALA A 48 -2.29 4.39 0.55
CA ALA A 48 -1.80 3.02 0.46
C ALA A 48 -0.61 2.90 -0.50
N ALA A 49 -0.68 3.53 -1.68
CA ALA A 49 0.44 3.58 -2.63
C ALA A 49 1.66 4.30 -2.05
N PHE A 50 1.45 5.39 -1.33
CA PHE A 50 2.50 6.10 -0.62
C PHE A 50 3.18 5.20 0.42
N ASN A 51 2.41 4.50 1.25
CA ASN A 51 2.95 3.59 2.25
C ASN A 51 3.68 2.37 1.65
N HIS A 52 3.22 1.84 0.52
CA HIS A 52 3.95 0.81 -0.20
C HIS A 52 5.25 1.36 -0.80
N TRP A 53 5.26 2.59 -1.30
CA TRP A 53 6.50 3.21 -1.77
C TRP A 53 7.49 3.45 -0.63
N LEU A 54 7.01 3.95 0.52
CA LEU A 54 7.80 4.10 1.74
C LEU A 54 8.41 2.76 2.20
N LEU A 55 7.64 1.67 2.16
CA LEU A 55 8.18 0.32 2.39
C LEU A 55 9.33 0.00 1.42
N LEU A 56 9.18 0.30 0.13
CA LEU A 56 10.20 0.00 -0.89
C LEU A 56 11.44 0.91 -0.84
N ILE A 57 11.45 1.93 0.02
CA ILE A 57 12.63 2.77 0.30
C ILE A 57 13.05 2.71 1.77
N SER A 58 12.38 1.88 2.58
CA SER A 58 12.52 1.92 4.04
C SER A 58 13.94 1.63 4.50
N GLN A 59 14.64 0.72 3.81
CA GLN A 59 16.04 0.38 4.11
C GLN A 59 17.01 1.51 3.73
N GLU A 60 16.72 2.27 2.66
CA GLU A 60 17.55 3.39 2.24
C GLU A 60 17.42 4.59 3.19
N GLU A 61 16.19 4.83 3.66
CA GLU A 61 15.84 5.95 4.53
C GLU A 61 15.83 5.60 6.03
N CYS A 62 16.14 4.34 6.39
CA CYS A 62 16.04 3.81 7.75
C CYS A 62 14.68 4.08 8.41
N LEU A 63 13.58 3.92 7.66
CA LEU A 63 12.24 4.24 8.14
C LEU A 63 11.79 3.28 9.25
N ILE A 64 11.14 3.85 10.25
CA ILE A 64 10.57 3.11 11.37
C ILE A 64 9.05 3.24 11.30
N ILE A 65 8.34 2.13 11.49
CA ILE A 65 6.87 2.14 11.60
C ILE A 65 6.48 3.01 12.79
N ASP A 66 5.53 3.93 12.56
CA ASP A 66 4.97 4.73 13.62
C ASP A 66 4.13 3.86 14.57
N HIS A 67 4.69 3.60 15.76
CA HIS A 67 4.07 2.81 16.81
C HIS A 67 2.69 3.33 17.21
N ILE A 68 2.44 4.63 17.05
CA ILE A 68 1.14 5.25 17.30
C ILE A 68 0.13 4.59 16.36
N LYS A 69 0.40 4.50 15.06
CA LYS A 69 -0.56 3.99 14.07
C LYS A 69 -0.77 2.48 14.08
N THR A 70 0.02 1.74 14.88
CA THR A 70 0.02 0.28 14.89
C THR A 70 -1.33 -0.33 15.26
N PHE A 71 -2.07 0.29 16.19
CA PHE A 71 -3.37 -0.23 16.61
C PHE A 71 -4.47 0.07 15.60
N SER A 72 -4.59 1.34 15.17
CA SER A 72 -5.64 1.79 14.25
C SER A 72 -5.47 1.27 12.83
N HIS A 73 -4.25 0.91 12.41
CA HIS A 73 -3.92 0.51 11.05
C HIS A 73 -3.33 -0.91 10.95
N THR A 74 -3.63 -1.76 11.94
CA THR A 74 -3.04 -3.11 12.10
C THR A 74 -3.05 -3.92 10.80
N VAL A 75 -4.14 -3.91 10.02
CA VAL A 75 -4.23 -4.68 8.77
C VAL A 75 -3.19 -4.24 7.73
N ASN A 76 -3.01 -2.94 7.52
CA ASN A 76 -2.05 -2.46 6.52
C ASN A 76 -0.61 -2.66 6.98
N ILE A 77 -0.34 -2.49 8.28
CA ILE A 77 0.97 -2.77 8.86
C ILE A 77 1.31 -4.25 8.74
N PHE A 78 0.35 -5.13 9.01
CA PHE A 78 0.52 -6.57 8.79
C PHE A 78 0.88 -6.86 7.33
N CYS A 79 0.14 -6.34 6.36
CA CYS A 79 0.47 -6.53 4.94
C CYS A 79 1.89 -6.04 4.58
N ILE A 80 2.29 -4.87 5.07
CA ILE A 80 3.65 -4.31 4.87
C ILE A 80 4.71 -5.28 5.40
N GLN A 81 4.53 -5.78 6.62
CA GLN A 81 5.45 -6.72 7.24
C GLN A 81 5.51 -8.06 6.51
N GLU A 82 4.39 -8.56 5.99
CA GLU A 82 4.38 -9.79 5.21
C GLU A 82 5.05 -9.63 3.84
N ILE A 83 4.88 -8.48 3.18
CA ILE A 83 5.58 -8.16 1.93
C ILE A 83 7.10 -8.15 2.15
N GLU A 84 7.56 -7.48 3.21
CA GLU A 84 8.99 -7.32 3.54
C GLU A 84 9.71 -8.67 3.75
N LYS A 85 8.98 -9.70 4.20
CA LYS A 85 9.53 -11.05 4.44
C LYS A 85 9.80 -11.85 3.16
N THR A 86 9.28 -11.43 2.01
CA THR A 86 9.36 -12.21 0.77
C THR A 86 10.69 -12.02 0.04
N GLU A 87 11.19 -13.05 -0.66
CA GLU A 87 12.36 -12.90 -1.54
C GLU A 87 12.10 -11.90 -2.69
N MET A 88 10.85 -11.81 -3.15
CA MET A 88 10.48 -10.88 -4.22
C MET A 88 10.56 -9.42 -3.81
N TYR A 89 10.37 -9.10 -2.53
CA TYR A 89 10.64 -7.76 -2.01
C TYR A 89 12.11 -7.38 -2.23
N LEU A 90 13.05 -8.26 -1.89
CA LEU A 90 14.48 -8.03 -2.15
C LEU A 90 14.77 -7.87 -3.65
N MET A 91 14.09 -8.65 -4.50
CA MET A 91 14.20 -8.49 -5.96
C MET A 91 13.70 -7.13 -6.45
N ILE A 92 12.70 -6.53 -5.80
CA ILE A 92 12.24 -5.18 -6.15
C ILE A 92 13.34 -4.17 -5.82
N LEU A 93 13.93 -4.27 -4.63
CA LEU A 93 14.97 -3.34 -4.18
C LEU A 93 16.20 -3.38 -5.11
N ASP A 94 16.61 -4.56 -5.54
CA ASP A 94 17.77 -4.77 -6.42
C ASP A 94 17.54 -4.29 -7.87
N ARG A 95 16.32 -4.49 -8.40
CA ARG A 95 16.07 -4.37 -9.85
C ARG A 95 15.41 -3.08 -10.29
N PHE A 96 14.84 -2.32 -9.36
CA PHE A 96 14.14 -1.08 -9.65
C PHE A 96 14.82 0.07 -8.92
N THR A 97 15.08 1.15 -9.66
CA THR A 97 15.52 2.42 -9.06
C THR A 97 14.44 2.98 -8.13
N ARG A 98 14.81 3.85 -7.20
CA ARG A 98 13.87 4.53 -6.28
C ARG A 98 12.63 5.12 -6.99
N LYS A 99 12.84 5.76 -8.14
CA LYS A 99 11.76 6.31 -8.98
C LYS A 99 10.90 5.21 -9.62
N GLU A 100 11.48 4.10 -10.03
CA GLU A 100 10.70 2.98 -10.58
C GLU A 100 9.96 2.20 -9.49
N ARG A 101 10.48 2.18 -8.25
CA ARG A 101 9.78 1.61 -7.09
C ARG A 101 8.47 2.34 -6.80
N PHE A 102 8.33 3.61 -7.16
CA PHE A 102 7.04 4.31 -7.15
C PHE A 102 6.01 3.60 -8.06
N VAL A 103 6.41 3.23 -9.28
CA VAL A 103 5.54 2.51 -10.22
C VAL A 103 5.15 1.15 -9.66
N VAL A 104 6.12 0.42 -9.09
CA VAL A 104 5.87 -0.86 -8.42
C VAL A 104 4.88 -0.69 -7.26
N ALA A 105 5.01 0.37 -6.45
CA ALA A 105 4.13 0.64 -5.33
C ALA A 105 2.68 0.90 -5.76
N CYS A 106 2.45 1.59 -6.88
CA CYS A 106 1.10 1.77 -7.44
C CYS A 106 0.47 0.41 -7.78
N PHE A 107 1.15 -0.44 -8.56
CA PHE A 107 0.60 -1.76 -8.91
C PHE A 107 0.49 -2.69 -7.71
N LEU A 108 1.42 -2.62 -6.75
CA LEU A 108 1.34 -3.37 -5.51
C LEU A 108 0.09 -3.02 -4.71
N THR A 109 -0.26 -1.74 -4.69
CA THR A 109 -1.51 -1.26 -4.08
C THR A 109 -2.72 -1.91 -4.73
N ASP A 110 -2.78 -1.93 -6.06
CA ASP A 110 -3.91 -2.50 -6.80
C ASP A 110 -4.11 -3.98 -6.48
N TYR A 111 -3.03 -4.76 -6.52
CA TYR A 111 -3.09 -6.19 -6.28
C TYR A 111 -3.38 -6.53 -4.82
N VAL A 112 -2.74 -5.84 -3.86
CA VAL A 112 -3.01 -6.03 -2.43
C VAL A 112 -4.45 -5.61 -2.10
N HIS A 113 -4.96 -4.53 -2.69
CA HIS A 113 -6.33 -4.09 -2.51
C HIS A 113 -7.34 -5.10 -3.08
N ALA A 114 -7.10 -5.61 -4.29
CA ALA A 114 -7.93 -6.64 -4.90
C ALA A 114 -7.94 -7.94 -4.08
N TRP A 115 -6.79 -8.34 -3.55
CA TRP A 115 -6.65 -9.50 -2.69
C TRP A 115 -7.40 -9.33 -1.36
N LYS A 116 -7.18 -8.22 -0.63
CA LYS A 116 -7.93 -7.89 0.59
C LYS A 116 -9.44 -7.94 0.34
N ARG A 117 -9.90 -7.36 -0.77
CA ARG A 117 -11.32 -7.36 -1.16
C ARG A 117 -11.85 -8.77 -1.37
N LYS A 118 -11.14 -9.60 -2.14
CA LYS A 118 -11.54 -11.01 -2.40
C LYS A 118 -11.69 -11.81 -1.10
N ILE A 119 -10.79 -11.62 -0.13
CA ILE A 119 -10.89 -12.27 1.19
C ILE A 119 -12.12 -11.77 1.94
N MET A 120 -12.35 -10.46 1.99
CA MET A 120 -13.52 -9.90 2.67
C MET A 120 -14.84 -10.40 2.06
N GLU A 121 -14.95 -10.43 0.73
CA GLU A 121 -16.12 -10.96 0.01
C GLU A 121 -16.31 -12.47 0.27
N LYS A 122 -15.24 -13.28 0.21
CA LYS A 122 -15.27 -14.73 0.48
C LYS A 122 -15.79 -15.05 1.88
N HIS A 123 -15.55 -14.18 2.85
CA HIS A 123 -15.92 -14.38 4.25
C HIS A 123 -17.09 -13.50 4.73
N ALA A 124 -17.83 -12.86 3.81
CA ALA A 124 -19.01 -12.04 4.09
C ALA A 124 -18.74 -10.88 5.09
N TYR A 125 -17.59 -10.21 4.96
CA TYR A 125 -17.27 -8.98 5.69
C TYR A 125 -17.73 -7.72 4.95
N ASP A 126 -18.90 -7.77 4.30
CA ASP A 126 -19.44 -6.67 3.50
C ASP A 126 -19.63 -5.38 4.29
N GLU A 127 -19.96 -5.49 5.58
CA GLU A 127 -20.04 -4.34 6.48
C GLU A 127 -18.70 -3.60 6.62
N MET A 128 -17.56 -4.31 6.60
CA MET A 128 -16.23 -3.68 6.63
C MET A 128 -15.89 -3.00 5.31
N LEU A 129 -16.26 -3.62 4.18
CA LEU A 129 -16.11 -3.04 2.84
C LEU A 129 -16.87 -1.70 2.76
N MET A 130 -18.09 -1.67 3.29
CA MET A 130 -18.95 -0.50 3.30
C MET A 130 -18.53 0.57 4.32
N ARG A 131 -17.89 0.20 5.43
CA ARG A 131 -17.45 1.17 6.45
C ARG A 131 -16.24 1.98 6.02
N ASN A 132 -15.28 1.35 5.33
CA ASN A 132 -14.11 2.06 4.80
C ASN A 132 -14.51 3.12 3.74
N LEU A 133 -15.64 2.94 3.05
CA LEU A 133 -16.22 3.97 2.17
C LEU A 133 -16.78 5.17 2.94
N CYS A 134 -17.22 4.97 4.18
CA CYS A 134 -17.87 6.00 5.01
C CYS A 134 -16.86 6.82 5.83
N THR A 135 -15.68 6.28 6.12
CA THR A 135 -14.55 7.03 6.67
C THR A 135 -13.83 7.76 5.54
N LYS A 136 -14.06 9.07 5.40
CA LYS A 136 -13.53 9.86 4.28
C LYS A 136 -12.00 9.87 4.16
N THR A 137 -11.27 9.47 5.19
CA THR A 137 -9.79 9.47 5.25
C THR A 137 -9.31 8.46 6.29
N TYR A 138 -9.35 7.17 5.98
CA TYR A 138 -8.92 6.08 6.87
C TYR A 138 -7.50 6.30 7.43
N TYR A 139 -6.55 6.72 6.59
CA TYR A 139 -5.15 6.94 7.00
C TYR A 139 -4.94 8.17 7.91
N LEU A 140 -5.96 9.01 8.06
CA LEU A 140 -5.96 10.15 8.98
C LEU A 140 -6.75 9.87 10.27
N VAL A 141 -7.22 8.63 10.48
CA VAL A 141 -7.85 8.27 11.74
C VAL A 141 -6.78 8.36 12.83
N GLU A 142 -6.80 9.48 13.57
CA GLU A 142 -5.93 9.72 14.71
C GLU A 142 -6.03 8.58 15.70
N ASN A 143 -4.94 8.32 16.39
CA ASN A 143 -4.93 7.34 17.45
C ASN A 143 -5.85 7.82 18.56
N ILE A 144 -6.89 7.04 18.82
CA ILE A 144 -7.83 7.35 19.89
C ILE A 144 -7.15 6.93 21.18
N GLU A 145 -6.90 7.90 22.06
CA GLU A 145 -6.49 7.59 23.42
C GLU A 145 -7.48 6.59 24.02
N LEU A 146 -6.99 5.59 24.78
CA LEU A 146 -7.85 4.60 25.45
C LEU A 146 -8.96 5.25 26.30
N SER A 147 -8.76 6.51 26.72
CA SER A 147 -9.70 7.37 27.43
C SER A 147 -10.91 7.84 26.59
N GLN A 148 -10.86 7.72 25.26
CA GLN A 148 -11.85 8.23 24.31
C GLN A 148 -12.51 7.11 23.46
N MET A 149 -12.37 5.85 23.88
CA MET A 149 -12.86 4.69 23.13
C MET A 149 -14.40 4.71 23.00
N THR A 150 -14.90 4.97 21.79
CA THR A 150 -16.32 4.89 21.46
C THR A 150 -16.73 3.47 21.04
N PRO A 151 -18.01 3.08 21.19
CA PRO A 151 -18.51 1.81 20.67
C PRO A 151 -18.23 1.60 19.18
N GLU A 152 -18.32 2.67 18.38
CA GLU A 152 -18.03 2.63 16.95
C GLU A 152 -16.58 2.28 16.65
N LEU A 153 -15.64 2.85 17.43
CA LEU A 153 -14.21 2.54 17.32
C LEU A 153 -13.92 1.10 17.74
N GLN A 154 -14.51 0.65 18.85
CA GLN A 154 -14.29 -0.71 19.31
C GLN A 154 -14.64 -1.73 18.22
N ILE A 155 -15.76 -1.50 17.51
CA ILE A 155 -16.14 -2.32 16.35
C ILE A 155 -15.09 -2.25 15.24
N ILE A 156 -14.48 -1.09 14.97
CA ILE A 156 -13.39 -0.97 13.98
C ILE A 156 -12.19 -1.82 14.37
N LEU A 157 -11.72 -1.70 15.61
CA LEU A 157 -10.56 -2.45 16.10
C LEU A 157 -10.81 -3.96 16.11
N GLU A 158 -12.00 -4.39 16.54
CA GLU A 158 -12.40 -5.80 16.49
C GLU A 158 -12.44 -6.33 15.06
N ASN A 159 -12.91 -5.53 14.11
CA ASN A 159 -12.97 -5.87 12.70
C ASN A 159 -11.57 -5.95 12.07
N GLN A 160 -10.67 -5.00 12.39
CA GLN A 160 -9.26 -5.06 11.99
C GLN A 160 -8.60 -6.35 12.50
N ALA A 161 -8.81 -6.70 13.77
CA ALA A 161 -8.25 -7.94 14.35
C ALA A 161 -8.81 -9.21 13.69
N LYS A 162 -10.12 -9.25 13.37
CA LYS A 162 -10.73 -10.36 12.62
C LYS A 162 -10.11 -10.49 11.24
N LEU A 163 -9.92 -9.38 10.53
CA LEU A 163 -9.33 -9.39 9.20
C LEU A 163 -7.86 -9.84 9.23
N VAL A 164 -7.05 -9.38 10.19
CA VAL A 164 -5.67 -9.88 10.36
C VAL A 164 -5.65 -11.39 10.55
N LYS A 165 -6.52 -11.95 11.40
CA LYS A 165 -6.59 -13.41 11.61
C LYS A 165 -6.90 -14.17 10.32
N LEU A 166 -7.74 -13.63 9.46
CA LEU A 166 -8.05 -14.23 8.16
C LEU A 166 -6.88 -14.11 7.19
N LEU A 167 -6.24 -12.94 7.12
CA LEU A 167 -5.07 -12.73 6.27
C LEU A 167 -3.92 -13.66 6.66
N VAL A 168 -3.65 -13.83 7.96
CA VAL A 168 -2.68 -14.81 8.46
C VAL A 168 -2.99 -16.21 7.95
N LYS A 169 -4.25 -16.63 8.05
CA LYS A 169 -4.67 -17.95 7.58
C LYS A 169 -4.50 -18.10 6.07
N GLU A 170 -4.93 -17.10 5.29
CA GLU A 170 -4.83 -17.14 3.83
C GLU A 170 -3.37 -17.12 3.35
N ILE A 171 -2.47 -16.39 4.02
CA ILE A 171 -1.03 -16.41 3.71
C ILE A 171 -0.39 -17.77 4.06
N GLN A 172 -0.84 -18.42 5.14
CA GLN A 172 -0.33 -19.75 5.52
C GLN A 172 -0.82 -20.85 4.57
N GLU A 173 -1.99 -20.68 3.97
CA GLU A 173 -2.63 -21.67 3.10
C GLU A 173 -2.34 -21.44 1.61
N ASP A 174 -2.01 -20.21 1.20
CA ASP A 174 -1.81 -19.79 -0.19
C ASP A 174 -0.64 -18.76 -0.29
N CYS A 175 0.11 -18.82 -1.39
CA CYS A 175 1.16 -17.83 -1.72
C CYS A 175 0.56 -16.54 -2.30
N ALA A 176 -0.53 -16.06 -1.69
CA ALA A 176 -1.34 -15.00 -2.26
C ALA A 176 -0.62 -13.64 -2.23
N ILE A 177 0.18 -13.37 -1.19
CA ILE A 177 0.96 -12.14 -1.09
C ILE A 177 2.11 -12.15 -2.11
N GLU A 178 2.78 -13.29 -2.28
CA GLU A 178 3.78 -13.50 -3.32
C GLU A 178 3.19 -13.26 -4.71
N CYS A 179 2.01 -13.84 -4.99
CA CYS A 179 1.32 -13.64 -6.27
C CYS A 179 0.98 -12.16 -6.53
N CYS A 180 0.62 -11.41 -5.49
CA CYS A 180 0.40 -9.96 -5.60
C CYS A 180 1.71 -9.25 -6.01
N ILE A 181 2.81 -9.53 -5.31
CA ILE A 181 4.11 -8.91 -5.58
C ILE A 181 4.61 -9.25 -6.99
N GLU A 182 4.54 -10.51 -7.39
CA GLU A 182 4.95 -10.97 -8.72
C GLU A 182 4.20 -10.23 -9.83
N LYS A 183 2.87 -10.18 -9.73
CA LYS A 183 2.04 -9.48 -10.72
C LYS A 183 2.31 -7.98 -10.76
N SER A 184 2.63 -7.38 -9.62
CA SER A 184 3.02 -5.98 -9.52
C SER A 184 4.32 -5.71 -10.27
N ILE A 185 5.32 -6.58 -10.11
CA ILE A 185 6.60 -6.53 -10.83
C ILE A 185 6.39 -6.65 -12.34
N ILE A 186 5.55 -7.61 -12.77
CA ILE A 186 5.26 -7.83 -14.20
C ILE A 186 4.62 -6.58 -14.82
N GLN A 187 3.59 -6.03 -14.18
CA GLN A 187 2.90 -4.82 -14.67
C GLN A 187 3.81 -3.60 -14.66
N ALA A 188 4.59 -3.39 -13.59
CA ALA A 188 5.53 -2.29 -13.51
C ALA A 188 6.55 -2.34 -14.66
N LYS A 189 7.11 -3.52 -14.95
CA LYS A 189 8.03 -3.71 -16.09
C LYS A 189 7.36 -3.41 -17.43
N ALA A 190 6.13 -3.87 -17.63
CA ALA A 190 5.39 -3.61 -18.86
C ALA A 190 5.14 -2.10 -19.05
N PHE A 191 4.70 -1.42 -18.00
CA PHE A 191 4.47 0.02 -17.99
C PHE A 191 5.75 0.82 -18.28
N LEU A 192 6.84 0.51 -17.57
CA LEU A 192 8.14 1.19 -17.74
C LEU A 192 8.73 1.00 -19.14
N ARG A 193 8.56 -0.18 -19.74
CA ARG A 193 8.95 -0.46 -21.14
C ARG A 193 8.14 0.37 -22.13
N TYR A 194 6.82 0.44 -21.94
CA TYR A 194 5.95 1.25 -22.80
C TYR A 194 6.31 2.73 -22.77
N ARG A 195 6.67 3.25 -21.58
CA ARG A 195 7.08 4.65 -21.39
C ARG A 195 8.51 4.96 -21.86
N SER A 196 9.34 3.93 -22.03
CA SER A 196 10.73 4.07 -22.50
C SER A 196 10.90 3.40 -23.87
N PRO A 197 10.19 3.83 -24.93
CA PRO A 197 10.20 3.12 -26.20
C PRO A 197 11.58 3.07 -26.87
N ASN A 198 12.56 3.91 -26.47
CA ASN A 198 13.87 4.01 -27.11
C ASN A 198 15.05 3.95 -26.13
N LYS A 199 15.43 2.73 -25.72
CA LYS A 199 16.81 2.45 -25.32
C LYS A 199 17.48 1.30 -26.08
N ASN A 200 16.81 0.68 -27.08
CA ASN A 200 17.35 -0.47 -27.83
C ASN A 200 17.00 -0.45 -29.34
N ASP A 201 17.35 0.61 -30.07
CA ASP A 201 17.66 0.51 -31.52
C ASP A 201 19.15 0.78 -31.76
N GLY A 202 19.99 0.25 -30.87
CA GLY A 202 21.44 0.20 -30.98
C GLY A 202 21.92 -1.22 -31.25
N PHE A 203 21.42 -1.87 -32.30
CA PHE A 203 22.09 -3.03 -32.89
C PHE A 203 22.92 -2.56 -34.07
N THR A 204 24.18 -2.25 -33.78
CA THR A 204 25.28 -2.39 -34.73
C THR A 204 25.48 -3.87 -35.04
N THR A 205 25.27 -4.26 -36.29
CA THR A 205 26.21 -5.02 -37.12
C THR A 205 25.98 -4.66 -38.57
#